data_AF-A0A382BW35-F1
#
_entry.id   AF-A0A382BW35-F1
#
_cell.length_a   1.000
_cell.length_b   1.000
_cell.length_c   1.000
_cell.angle_alpha   90.00
_cell.angle_beta   90.00
_cell.angle_gamma   90.00
#
_symmetry.space_group_name_H-M   'P 1'
#
loop_
_entity.id
_entity.type
_entity.pdbx_description
1 polymer ?
#
loop_
_entity_poly.entity_id
_entity_poly.type
_entity_poly.pdbx_seq_one_letter_code
_entity_poly.pdbx_strand_id
1 'polypeptide(L)'
;MSENKKGLKFYENLDLTHSHNDEDLQVVYKEWATAYDHDNDNLLGTVSQPLSVQIFQEYIKDKSLRIIDVGCGTGLVGVELEKGGFSNFDGIDISQEMIDIAKQRGYSKLFIGSLNVSLPCENNEYDAALCVGVFTHGHVGSNRLDELVRIVKPGGIICFTVNEGVYDSYGFD
;
A
#
# COMPACT_ATOMS: atom_id res chain seq x y z
N MET A 1 21.18 6.71 -21.88
CA MET A 1 20.76 5.58 -21.01
C MET A 1 19.26 5.53 -21.08
N SER A 2 18.68 4.51 -21.69
CA SER A 2 17.22 4.42 -21.86
C SER A 2 16.60 4.09 -20.51
N GLU A 3 16.07 5.09 -19.83
CA GLU A 3 15.34 4.93 -18.57
C GLU A 3 14.21 3.92 -18.76
N ASN A 4 14.17 2.95 -17.86
CA ASN A 4 13.32 1.78 -17.91
C ASN A 4 11.86 2.14 -17.57
N LYS A 5 11.21 2.98 -18.40
CA LYS A 5 9.80 3.40 -18.25
C LYS A 5 8.78 2.28 -18.52
N LYS A 6 9.19 1.01 -18.46
CA LYS A 6 8.31 -0.14 -18.73
C LYS A 6 7.26 -0.31 -17.64
N GLY A 7 7.66 -0.25 -16.36
CA GLY A 7 6.74 -0.39 -15.22
C GLY A 7 5.65 0.68 -15.24
N LEU A 8 6.03 1.95 -15.39
CA LEU A 8 5.09 3.07 -15.46
C LEU A 8 4.10 2.96 -16.64
N LYS A 9 4.59 2.59 -17.83
CA LYS A 9 3.72 2.38 -19.00
C LYS A 9 2.77 1.21 -18.83
N PHE A 10 3.17 0.15 -18.15
CA PHE A 10 2.27 -0.97 -17.85
C PHE A 10 1.24 -0.59 -16.78
N TYR A 11 1.68 0.13 -15.74
CA TYR A 11 0.81 0.67 -14.69
C TYR A 11 -0.35 1.52 -15.27
N GLU A 12 -0.06 2.38 -16.25
CA GLU A 12 -1.06 3.20 -16.94
C GLU A 12 -2.10 2.41 -17.77
N ASN A 13 -1.83 1.13 -18.08
CA ASN A 13 -2.67 0.30 -18.95
C ASN A 13 -3.46 -0.80 -18.20
N LEU A 14 -3.43 -0.83 -16.87
CA LEU A 14 -4.18 -1.82 -16.07
C LEU A 14 -5.69 -1.49 -16.05
N ASP A 15 -6.52 -2.49 -16.34
CA ASP A 15 -7.99 -2.38 -16.39
C ASP A 15 -8.63 -3.25 -15.30
N LEU A 16 -9.51 -2.69 -14.46
CA LEU A 16 -10.20 -3.44 -13.39
C LEU A 16 -11.17 -4.50 -13.91
N THR A 17 -11.61 -4.43 -15.16
CA THR A 17 -12.58 -5.37 -15.73
C THR A 17 -11.94 -6.69 -16.16
N HIS A 18 -10.61 -6.76 -16.18
CA HIS A 18 -9.88 -7.98 -16.46
C HIS A 18 -9.89 -8.92 -15.25
N SER A 19 -10.51 -10.09 -15.41
CA SER A 19 -10.20 -11.23 -14.54
C SER A 19 -8.71 -11.54 -14.69
N HIS A 20 -7.98 -11.67 -13.57
CA HIS A 20 -6.52 -11.94 -13.41
C HIS A 20 -5.57 -10.75 -13.15
N ASN A 21 -6.06 -9.59 -12.70
CA ASN A 21 -5.18 -8.46 -12.37
C ASN A 21 -4.05 -8.79 -11.38
N ASP A 22 -4.25 -9.68 -10.42
CA ASP A 22 -3.21 -10.03 -9.43
C ASP A 22 -1.94 -10.59 -10.07
N GLU A 23 -2.05 -11.46 -11.08
CA GLU A 23 -0.89 -12.03 -11.79
C GLU A 23 -0.18 -10.97 -12.62
N ASP A 24 -0.94 -10.12 -13.32
CA ASP A 24 -0.40 -9.01 -14.11
C ASP A 24 0.30 -7.98 -13.21
N LEU A 25 -0.30 -7.63 -12.07
CA LEU A 25 0.27 -6.73 -11.06
C LEU A 25 1.59 -7.29 -10.52
N GLN A 26 1.65 -8.58 -10.20
CA GLN A 26 2.89 -9.22 -9.75
C GLN A 26 4.00 -9.11 -10.80
N VAL A 27 3.69 -9.35 -12.08
CA VAL A 27 4.68 -9.21 -13.16
C VAL A 27 5.17 -7.77 -13.28
N VAL A 28 4.27 -6.80 -13.27
CA VAL A 28 4.62 -5.37 -13.37
C VAL A 28 5.51 -4.95 -12.22
N TYR A 29 5.12 -5.25 -10.98
CA TYR A 29 5.88 -4.85 -9.81
C TYR A 29 7.20 -5.59 -9.67
N LYS A 30 7.29 -6.85 -10.09
CA LYS A 30 8.55 -7.57 -10.20
C LYS A 30 9.55 -6.87 -11.12
N GLU A 31 9.12 -6.44 -12.31
CA GLU A 31 10.01 -5.74 -13.25
C GLU A 31 10.35 -4.32 -12.78
N TRP A 32 9.46 -3.70 -12.01
CA TRP A 32 9.58 -2.30 -11.60
C TRP A 32 10.28 -2.11 -10.25
N ALA A 33 10.31 -3.11 -9.36
CA ALA A 33 10.74 -2.99 -7.96
C ALA A 33 12.06 -2.23 -7.75
N THR A 34 13.08 -2.51 -8.57
CA THR A 34 14.42 -1.88 -8.40
C THR A 34 14.47 -0.41 -8.84
N ALA A 35 13.56 0.02 -9.71
CA ALA A 35 13.42 1.40 -10.15
C ALA A 35 12.26 2.14 -9.45
N TYR A 36 11.43 1.40 -8.69
CA TYR A 36 10.19 1.92 -8.11
C TYR A 36 10.42 3.17 -7.28
N ASP A 37 11.33 3.15 -6.31
CA ASP A 37 11.56 4.31 -5.43
C ASP A 37 12.01 5.55 -6.22
N HIS A 38 12.91 5.38 -7.20
CA HIS A 38 13.37 6.46 -8.04
C HIS A 38 12.23 7.05 -8.88
N ASP A 39 11.41 6.19 -9.50
CA ASP A 39 10.31 6.60 -10.35
C ASP A 39 9.16 7.21 -9.53
N ASN A 40 8.90 6.65 -8.35
CA ASN A 40 7.99 7.17 -7.35
C ASN A 40 8.36 8.62 -6.99
N ASP A 41 9.62 8.85 -6.63
CA ASP A 41 10.09 10.17 -6.20
C ASP A 41 10.20 11.19 -7.36
N ASN A 42 10.63 10.75 -8.55
CA ASN A 42 10.91 11.65 -9.68
C ASN A 42 9.77 11.81 -10.68
N LEU A 43 8.82 10.87 -10.77
CA LEU A 43 7.77 10.85 -11.80
C LEU A 43 6.36 10.95 -11.22
N LEU A 44 6.11 10.36 -10.05
CA LEU A 44 4.77 10.34 -9.43
C LEU A 44 4.57 11.45 -8.38
N GLY A 45 5.64 12.18 -8.02
CA GLY A 45 5.55 13.38 -7.17
C GLY A 45 5.07 13.05 -5.76
N THR A 46 5.70 12.07 -5.12
CA THR A 46 5.24 11.41 -3.90
C THR A 46 5.24 12.26 -2.64
N VAL A 47 4.19 13.07 -2.55
CA VAL A 47 3.69 13.58 -1.27
C VAL A 47 2.84 12.52 -0.55
N SER A 48 2.31 11.50 -1.23
CA SER A 48 1.29 10.60 -0.68
C SER A 48 1.75 9.84 0.57
N GLN A 49 2.90 9.15 0.55
CA GLN A 49 3.41 8.40 1.70
C GLN A 49 3.75 9.33 2.89
N PRO A 50 4.60 10.37 2.73
CA PRO A 50 4.92 11.26 3.85
C PRO A 50 3.70 12.04 4.36
N LEU A 51 2.81 12.51 3.47
CA LEU A 51 1.60 13.23 3.87
C LEU A 51 0.59 12.31 4.57
N SER A 52 0.41 11.08 4.10
CA SER A 52 -0.48 10.11 4.76
C SER A 52 0.02 9.81 6.16
N VAL A 53 1.32 9.60 6.35
CA VAL A 53 1.90 9.37 7.68
C VAL A 53 1.85 10.65 8.54
N GLN A 54 2.00 11.84 7.96
CA GLN A 54 1.81 13.09 8.69
C GLN A 54 0.37 13.23 9.19
N ILE A 55 -0.63 13.05 8.32
CA ILE A 55 -2.06 13.11 8.68
C ILE A 55 -2.36 12.02 9.72
N PHE A 56 -1.89 10.79 9.51
CA PHE A 56 -2.06 9.69 10.44
C PHE A 56 -1.57 10.04 11.85
N GLN A 57 -0.42 10.72 11.96
CA GLN A 57 0.13 11.17 13.23
C GLN A 57 -0.68 12.27 13.92
N GLU A 58 -1.55 12.99 13.20
CA GLU A 58 -2.48 13.94 13.82
C GLU A 58 -3.51 13.21 14.69
N TYR A 59 -3.93 12.01 14.27
CA TYR A 59 -4.94 11.19 14.95
C TYR A 59 -4.33 10.14 15.89
N ILE A 60 -3.14 9.61 15.58
CA ILE A 60 -2.47 8.59 16.38
C ILE A 60 -1.27 9.19 17.12
N LYS A 61 -1.44 9.35 18.44
CA LYS A 61 -0.37 9.82 19.35
C LYS A 61 0.34 8.68 20.08
N ASP A 62 -0.34 7.57 20.32
CA ASP A 62 0.25 6.39 20.93
C ASP A 62 1.14 5.67 19.91
N LYS A 63 2.45 5.64 20.18
CA LYS A 63 3.47 5.04 19.31
C LYS A 63 3.61 3.53 19.50
N SER A 64 2.93 2.96 20.48
CA SER A 64 2.95 1.52 20.77
C SER A 64 1.91 0.72 19.98
N LEU A 65 0.97 1.41 19.33
CA LEU A 65 -0.10 0.78 18.54
C LEU A 65 0.47 -0.16 17.48
N ARG A 66 -0.25 -1.28 17.27
CA ARG A 66 0.07 -2.24 16.23
C ARG A 66 -0.56 -1.80 14.91
N ILE A 67 0.29 -1.52 13.93
CA ILE A 67 -0.11 -0.97 12.63
C ILE A 67 0.10 -2.02 11.53
N ILE A 68 -0.76 -2.05 10.52
CA ILE A 68 -0.54 -2.78 9.26
C ILE A 68 -0.44 -1.78 8.10
N ASP A 69 0.56 -1.94 7.24
CA ASP A 69 0.67 -1.25 5.96
C ASP A 69 0.27 -2.20 4.83
N VAL A 70 -0.92 -1.97 4.26
CA VAL A 70 -1.54 -2.82 3.25
C VAL A 70 -1.20 -2.31 1.85
N GLY A 71 -0.51 -3.14 1.07
CA GLY A 71 0.17 -2.74 -0.17
C GLY A 71 1.45 -1.96 0.15
N CYS A 72 2.30 -2.51 1.03
CA CYS A 72 3.47 -1.80 1.53
C CYS A 72 4.53 -1.50 0.47
N GLY A 73 4.48 -2.17 -0.70
CA GLY A 73 5.43 -2.01 -1.79
C GLY A 73 6.86 -2.19 -1.31
N THR A 74 7.75 -1.30 -1.75
CA THR A 74 9.15 -1.26 -1.30
C THR A 74 9.30 -0.81 0.15
N GLY A 75 8.24 -0.38 0.84
CA GLY A 75 8.26 -0.02 2.26
C GLY A 75 8.43 1.47 2.56
N LEU A 76 8.08 2.37 1.64
CA LEU A 76 8.24 3.82 1.82
C LEU A 76 7.38 4.37 2.97
N VAL A 77 6.18 3.84 3.19
CA VAL A 77 5.35 4.19 4.36
C VAL A 77 6.05 3.78 5.66
N GLY A 78 6.67 2.58 5.70
CA GLY A 78 7.47 2.12 6.84
C GLY A 78 8.59 3.10 7.22
N VAL A 79 9.30 3.66 6.23
CA VAL A 79 10.36 4.67 6.47
C VAL A 79 9.79 5.92 7.16
N GLU A 80 8.62 6.39 6.71
CA GLU A 80 7.97 7.56 7.31
C GLU A 80 7.39 7.26 8.70
N LEU A 81 6.90 6.03 8.93
CA LEU A 81 6.47 5.57 10.25
C LEU A 81 7.64 5.54 11.25
N GLU A 82 8.81 5.02 10.85
CA GLU A 82 10.02 5.05 11.69
C GLU A 82 10.44 6.48 12.02
N LYS A 83 10.45 7.40 11.04
CA LYS A 83 10.72 8.83 11.27
C LYS A 83 9.71 9.45 12.24
N GLY A 84 8.45 9.01 12.19
CA GLY A 84 7.38 9.38 13.11
C GLY A 84 7.44 8.70 14.50
N GLY A 85 8.45 7.88 14.75
CA GLY A 85 8.68 7.21 16.04
C GLY A 85 7.83 5.96 16.29
N PHE A 86 7.19 5.41 15.26
CA PHE A 86 6.52 4.11 15.34
C PHE A 86 7.53 2.99 15.10
N SER A 87 7.32 1.85 15.76
CA SER A 87 8.19 0.67 15.61
C SER A 87 7.44 -0.67 15.61
N ASN A 88 6.11 -0.65 15.78
CA ASN A 88 5.26 -1.83 15.85
C ASN A 88 4.33 -1.88 14.64
N PHE A 89 4.91 -2.07 13.46
CA PHE A 89 4.15 -2.14 12.21
C PHE A 89 4.55 -3.36 11.38
N ASP A 90 3.54 -4.01 10.81
CA ASP A 90 3.64 -5.11 9.87
C ASP A 90 3.31 -4.59 8.46
N GLY A 91 3.75 -5.30 7.41
CA GLY A 91 3.47 -4.94 6.02
C GLY A 91 2.97 -6.13 5.21
N ILE A 92 2.10 -5.87 4.25
CA ILE A 92 1.61 -6.89 3.30
C ILE A 92 1.67 -6.34 1.88
N ASP A 93 2.18 -7.13 0.95
CA ASP A 93 2.19 -6.79 -0.46
C ASP A 93 2.03 -8.04 -1.33
N ILE A 94 1.54 -7.85 -2.55
CA ILE A 94 1.33 -8.95 -3.49
C ILE A 94 2.64 -9.42 -4.13
N SER A 95 3.67 -8.57 -4.18
CA SER A 95 4.95 -8.84 -4.82
C SER A 95 6.05 -9.22 -3.81
N GLN A 96 6.68 -10.37 -4.03
CA GLN A 96 7.82 -10.80 -3.23
C GLN A 96 9.04 -9.91 -3.44
N GLU A 97 9.24 -9.41 -4.65
CA GLU A 97 10.34 -8.50 -5.00
C GLU A 97 10.21 -7.15 -4.27
N MET A 98 9.00 -6.65 -4.11
CA MET A 98 8.71 -5.46 -3.30
C MET A 98 9.01 -5.71 -1.82
N ILE A 99 8.52 -6.83 -1.27
CA ILE A 99 8.77 -7.24 0.11
C ILE A 99 10.25 -7.41 0.41
N ASP A 100 11.02 -7.95 -0.53
CA ASP A 100 12.46 -8.15 -0.36
C ASP A 100 13.21 -6.82 -0.15
N ILE A 101 12.75 -5.74 -0.76
CA ILE A 101 13.25 -4.38 -0.52
C ILE A 101 12.73 -3.84 0.83
N ALA A 102 11.45 -4.04 1.13
CA ALA A 102 10.80 -3.56 2.35
C ALA A 102 11.42 -4.14 3.65
N LYS A 103 12.02 -5.33 3.60
CA LYS A 103 12.70 -5.98 4.75
C LYS A 103 13.72 -5.10 5.45
N GLN A 104 14.26 -4.09 4.77
CA GLN A 104 15.28 -3.19 5.31
C GLN A 104 14.70 -1.91 5.94
N ARG A 105 13.36 -1.80 6.11
CA ARG A 105 12.64 -0.55 6.45
C ARG A 105 11.76 -0.66 7.71
N GLY A 106 12.27 -1.33 8.74
CA GLY A 106 11.67 -1.29 10.08
C GLY A 106 10.46 -2.20 10.33
N TYR A 107 9.93 -2.88 9.31
CA TYR A 107 8.79 -3.78 9.46
C TYR A 107 9.09 -4.93 10.43
N SER A 108 8.19 -5.16 11.38
CA SER A 108 8.25 -6.27 12.34
C SER A 108 7.97 -7.61 11.65
N LYS A 109 6.98 -7.64 10.77
CA LYS A 109 6.66 -8.79 9.89
C LYS A 109 6.25 -8.31 8.51
N LEU A 110 6.55 -9.12 7.51
CA LEU A 110 6.13 -8.91 6.13
C LEU A 110 5.42 -10.16 5.61
N PHE A 111 4.29 -9.96 4.95
CA PHE A 111 3.41 -11.02 4.45
C PHE A 111 3.20 -10.89 2.95
N ILE A 112 3.17 -12.00 2.23
CA ILE A 112 2.70 -12.02 0.85
C ILE A 112 1.17 -12.14 0.85
N GLY A 113 0.49 -11.21 0.19
CA GLY A 113 -0.96 -11.27 0.03
C GLY A 113 -1.53 -10.12 -0.79
N SER A 114 -2.77 -10.31 -1.24
CA SER A 114 -3.50 -9.37 -2.09
C SER A 114 -4.76 -8.89 -1.40
N LEU A 115 -5.03 -7.57 -1.44
CA LEU A 115 -6.25 -6.98 -0.91
C LEU A 115 -7.49 -7.34 -1.75
N ASN A 116 -7.31 -7.95 -2.93
CA ASN A 116 -8.42 -8.50 -3.73
C ASN A 116 -9.02 -9.79 -3.13
N VAL A 117 -8.33 -10.40 -2.17
CA VAL A 117 -8.81 -11.56 -1.40
C VAL A 117 -8.74 -11.26 0.10
N SER A 118 -9.24 -12.18 0.93
CA SER A 118 -9.07 -12.04 2.38
C SER A 118 -7.60 -12.14 2.76
N LEU A 119 -7.12 -11.15 3.48
CA LEU A 119 -5.77 -11.05 4.01
C LEU A 119 -5.55 -12.10 5.11
N PRO A 120 -4.32 -12.62 5.26
CA PRO A 120 -3.96 -13.59 6.29
C PRO A 120 -3.81 -12.94 7.68
N CYS A 121 -4.83 -12.16 8.07
CA CYS A 121 -4.91 -11.44 9.33
C CYS A 121 -6.23 -11.78 10.04
N GLU A 122 -6.18 -11.86 11.36
CA GLU A 122 -7.36 -12.12 12.17
C GLU A 122 -8.28 -10.89 12.23
N ASN A 123 -9.55 -11.11 12.61
CA ASN A 123 -10.46 -9.98 12.84
C ASN A 123 -9.96 -9.13 14.02
N ASN A 124 -10.03 -7.80 13.88
CA ASN A 124 -9.63 -6.86 14.94
C ASN A 124 -8.19 -7.07 15.44
N GLU A 125 -7.27 -7.45 14.56
CA GLU A 125 -5.88 -7.71 14.92
C GLU A 125 -5.05 -6.43 15.11
N TYR A 126 -5.32 -5.41 14.29
CA TYR A 126 -4.54 -4.18 14.22
C TYR A 126 -5.27 -2.99 14.86
N ASP A 127 -4.52 -2.11 15.51
CA ASP A 127 -5.05 -0.86 16.05
C ASP A 127 -5.27 0.19 14.95
N ALA A 128 -4.49 0.10 13.87
CA ALA A 128 -4.64 0.95 12.70
C ALA A 128 -4.12 0.29 11.43
N ALA A 129 -4.61 0.75 10.27
CA ALA A 129 -4.12 0.39 8.96
C ALA A 129 -3.75 1.62 8.14
N LEU A 130 -2.62 1.54 7.42
CA LEU A 130 -2.32 2.41 6.28
C LEU A 130 -2.51 1.62 4.98
N CYS A 131 -3.04 2.25 3.94
CA CYS A 131 -3.18 1.67 2.61
C CYS A 131 -2.96 2.75 1.54
N VAL A 132 -1.69 2.99 1.20
CA VAL A 132 -1.28 4.17 0.43
C VAL A 132 -0.79 3.76 -0.96
N GLY A 133 -1.46 4.22 -2.01
CA GLY A 133 -1.10 3.93 -3.39
C GLY A 133 -1.71 2.65 -3.97
N VAL A 134 -2.67 2.04 -3.25
CA VAL A 134 -3.29 0.76 -3.63
C VAL A 134 -4.60 0.93 -4.38
N PHE A 135 -5.48 1.84 -3.95
CA PHE A 135 -6.76 2.10 -4.63
C PHE A 135 -6.53 2.98 -5.88
N THR A 136 -6.16 2.31 -6.97
CA THR A 136 -5.85 2.92 -8.27
C THR A 136 -6.35 2.04 -9.42
N HIS A 137 -6.16 2.52 -10.65
CA HIS A 137 -6.61 1.87 -11.89
C HIS A 137 -6.19 0.40 -11.94
N GLY A 138 -7.14 -0.51 -12.05
CA GLY A 138 -6.86 -1.94 -12.20
C GLY A 138 -6.36 -2.67 -10.95
N HIS A 139 -6.23 -2.01 -9.79
CA HIS A 139 -5.66 -2.66 -8.61
C HIS A 139 -6.73 -3.25 -7.70
N VAL A 140 -7.56 -2.38 -7.09
CA VAL A 140 -8.48 -2.76 -6.02
C VAL A 140 -9.74 -1.90 -6.08
N GLY A 141 -10.91 -2.52 -5.95
CA GLY A 141 -12.21 -1.83 -5.87
C GLY A 141 -12.57 -1.35 -4.45
N SER A 142 -13.50 -0.39 -4.35
CA SER A 142 -13.97 0.19 -3.07
C SER A 142 -14.51 -0.84 -2.08
N ASN A 143 -15.08 -1.94 -2.56
CA ASN A 143 -15.58 -3.04 -1.75
C ASN A 143 -14.50 -3.74 -0.92
N ARG A 144 -13.20 -3.45 -1.12
CA ARG A 144 -12.12 -3.99 -0.29
C ARG A 144 -11.81 -3.17 0.95
N LEU A 145 -12.46 -2.02 1.12
CA LEU A 145 -12.47 -1.32 2.41
C LEU A 145 -13.05 -2.21 3.53
N ASP A 146 -13.99 -3.10 3.21
CA ASP A 146 -14.55 -4.07 4.17
C ASP A 146 -13.47 -4.97 4.78
N GLU A 147 -12.45 -5.32 4.01
CA GLU A 147 -11.34 -6.15 4.48
C GLU A 147 -10.42 -5.37 5.42
N LEU A 148 -10.19 -4.07 5.15
CA LEU A 148 -9.47 -3.19 6.08
C LEU A 148 -10.27 -3.01 7.38
N VAL A 149 -11.58 -2.84 7.28
CA VAL A 149 -12.49 -2.76 8.45
C VAL A 149 -12.47 -4.06 9.25
N ARG A 150 -12.41 -5.22 8.59
CA ARG A 150 -12.37 -6.53 9.26
C ARG A 150 -11.13 -6.69 10.14
N ILE A 151 -9.95 -6.31 9.64
CA ILE A 151 -8.67 -6.54 10.33
C ILE A 151 -8.35 -5.46 11.37
N VAL A 152 -8.96 -4.28 11.27
CA VAL A 152 -8.77 -3.18 12.22
C VAL A 152 -9.79 -3.27 13.37
N LYS A 153 -9.32 -3.05 14.60
CA LYS A 153 -10.15 -3.09 15.81
C LYS A 153 -11.28 -2.04 15.73
N PRO A 154 -12.42 -2.26 16.42
CA PRO A 154 -13.46 -1.24 16.53
C PRO A 154 -12.89 0.01 17.19
N GLY A 155 -13.09 1.17 16.56
CA GLY A 155 -12.51 2.44 16.98
C GLY A 155 -11.06 2.68 16.53
N GLY A 156 -10.45 1.73 15.80
CA GLY A 156 -9.16 1.91 15.14
C GLY A 156 -9.23 2.86 13.94
N ILE A 157 -8.06 3.24 13.44
CA ILE A 157 -7.92 4.22 12.34
C ILE A 157 -7.50 3.52 11.05
N ILE A 158 -8.18 3.83 9.96
CA ILE A 158 -7.77 3.43 8.60
C ILE A 158 -7.41 4.71 7.84
N CYS A 159 -6.17 4.81 7.37
CA CYS A 159 -5.69 5.89 6.53
C CYS A 159 -5.36 5.33 5.14
N PHE A 160 -6.02 5.82 4.10
CA PHE A 160 -5.81 5.31 2.75
C PHE A 160 -5.85 6.44 1.73
N THR A 161 -5.27 6.19 0.56
CA THR A 161 -5.36 7.10 -0.58
C THR A 161 -6.15 6.46 -1.71
N VAL A 162 -6.85 7.28 -2.47
CA VAL A 162 -7.56 6.89 -3.69
C VAL A 162 -7.03 7.74 -4.82
N ASN A 163 -6.74 7.12 -5.97
CA ASN A 163 -6.41 7.88 -7.17
C ASN A 163 -7.66 8.63 -7.65
N GLU A 164 -7.55 9.94 -7.88
CA GLU A 164 -8.66 10.79 -8.30
C GLU A 164 -9.36 10.26 -9.58
N GLY A 165 -8.60 9.67 -10.51
CA GLY A 165 -9.15 9.11 -11.75
C GLY A 165 -10.12 7.93 -11.54
N VAL A 166 -10.09 7.30 -10.36
CA VAL A 166 -10.96 6.16 -10.03
C VAL A 166 -11.97 6.46 -8.92
N TYR A 167 -11.92 7.64 -8.30
CA TYR A 167 -12.71 7.98 -7.12
C TYR A 167 -14.22 7.81 -7.37
N ASP A 168 -14.77 8.53 -8.35
CA ASP A 168 -16.20 8.43 -8.71
C ASP A 168 -16.51 7.10 -9.40
N SER A 169 -15.66 6.68 -10.34
CA SER A 169 -15.96 5.53 -11.20
C SER A 169 -15.97 4.20 -10.44
N TYR A 170 -15.24 4.10 -9.33
CA TYR A 170 -15.20 2.90 -8.48
C TYR A 170 -16.05 3.06 -7.20
N GLY A 171 -16.83 4.14 -7.07
CA GLY A 171 -17.80 4.34 -6.00
C GLY A 171 -17.18 4.57 -4.62
N PHE A 172 -16.24 5.51 -4.53
CA PHE A 172 -15.68 6.01 -3.26
C PHE A 172 -16.38 7.29 -2.74
N ASP A 173 -17.41 7.77 -3.44
CA ASP A 173 -18.22 8.96 -3.10
C ASP A 173 -19.32 8.71 -2.04
#